data_AF-A0A953QA05-F1
#
_entry.id   AF-A0A953QA05-F1
#
_cell.length_a   1.000
_cell.length_b   1.000
_cell.length_c   1.000
_cell.angle_alpha   90.00
_cell.angle_beta   90.00
_cell.angle_gamma   90.00
#
_symmetry.space_group_name_H-M   'P 1'
#
loop_
_entity.id
_entity.type
_entity.pdbx_description
1 polymer ?
#
loop_
_entity_poly.entity_id
_entity_poly.type
_entity_poly.pdbx_seq_one_letter_code
_entity_poly.pdbx_strand_id
1 'polypeptide(L)'
;MNDTTAAWNIYRTRFLIKARQLSEPLFFVDVLGREQRGQPGDYLVESSDGRRTIQPREIFEDIYVAMGPADESWGLPLRRGVLPAELRPRVPTTRRPASA
;
A
#
# COMPACT_ATOMS: atom_id res chain seq x y z
N MET A 1 -17.13 -22.15 4.41
CA MET A 1 -16.76 -21.16 5.43
C MET A 1 -15.73 -20.27 4.77
N ASN A 2 -16.14 -19.12 4.25
CA ASN A 2 -15.23 -18.19 3.62
C ASN A 2 -14.74 -17.25 4.72
N ASP A 3 -13.55 -17.52 5.27
CA ASP A 3 -12.81 -16.56 6.09
C ASP A 3 -12.72 -15.27 5.28
N THR A 4 -13.62 -14.33 5.58
CA THR A 4 -13.69 -13.04 4.91
C THR A 4 -12.56 -12.23 5.49
N THR A 5 -11.34 -12.54 5.06
CA THR A 5 -10.17 -11.71 5.32
C THR A 5 -10.45 -10.37 4.65
N ALA A 6 -11.02 -9.45 5.41
CA ALA A 6 -11.42 -8.14 4.92
C ALA A 6 -10.26 -7.53 4.13
N ALA A 7 -10.55 -7.12 2.89
CA ALA A 7 -9.54 -6.66 1.96
C ALA A 7 -8.83 -5.42 2.53
N TRP A 8 -7.51 -5.37 2.33
CA TRP A 8 -6.72 -4.20 2.69
C TRP A 8 -6.91 -3.11 1.65
N ASN A 9 -7.12 -1.88 2.13
CA ASN A 9 -7.20 -0.69 1.30
C ASN A 9 -6.10 0.29 1.70
N ILE A 10 -5.67 1.10 0.75
CA ILE A 10 -4.80 2.25 0.99
C ILE A 10 -5.65 3.44 1.42
N TYR A 11 -5.20 4.10 2.47
CA TYR A 11 -5.78 5.36 2.92
C TYR A 11 -4.69 6.42 3.00
N ARG A 12 -5.05 7.67 2.73
CA ARG A 12 -4.17 8.81 2.94
C ARG A 12 -4.61 9.59 4.17
N THR A 13 -3.61 10.01 4.93
CA THR A 13 -3.66 11.15 5.84
C THR A 13 -2.60 12.15 5.37
N ARG A 14 -1.72 12.61 6.29
CA ARG A 14 -0.40 13.17 5.95
C ARG A 14 0.55 12.12 5.41
N PHE A 15 0.33 10.84 5.74
CA PHE A 15 1.06 9.69 5.21
C PHE A 15 0.09 8.69 4.61
N LEU A 16 0.57 7.86 3.69
CA LEU A 16 -0.19 6.72 3.20
C LEU A 16 -0.06 5.59 4.23
N ILE A 17 -1.17 4.90 4.50
CA ILE A 17 -1.24 3.67 5.31
C ILE A 17 -2.03 2.57 4.57
N LYS A 18 -1.91 1.32 5.01
CA LYS A 18 -2.92 0.29 4.71
C LYS A 18 -3.86 0.15 5.89
N ALA A 19 -5.13 -0.09 5.64
CA ALA A 19 -6.05 -0.55 6.68
C ALA A 19 -7.05 -1.56 6.16
N ARG A 20 -7.56 -2.40 7.05
CA ARG A 20 -8.73 -3.23 6.82
C ARG A 20 -9.70 -3.08 7.98
N GLN A 21 -11.00 -3.11 7.68
CA GLN A 21 -12.02 -3.12 8.72
C GLN A 21 -12.07 -4.50 9.36
N LEU A 22 -12.23 -4.55 10.67
CA LEU A 22 -12.38 -5.77 11.44
C LEU A 22 -13.81 -6.31 11.26
N SER A 23 -13.93 -7.58 10.89
CA SER A 23 -15.20 -8.31 10.88
C SER A 23 -15.47 -9.01 12.21
N GLU A 24 -14.43 -9.23 13.01
CA GLU A 24 -14.44 -9.96 14.28
C GLU A 24 -13.58 -9.22 15.31
N PRO A 25 -13.83 -9.41 16.62
CA PRO A 25 -12.96 -8.84 17.64
C PRO A 25 -11.50 -9.28 17.45
N LEU A 26 -10.56 -8.35 17.60
CA LEU A 26 -9.13 -8.62 17.48
C LEU A 26 -8.40 -8.11 18.72
N PHE A 27 -7.49 -8.93 19.24
CA PHE A 27 -6.59 -8.57 20.34
C PHE A 27 -5.16 -9.00 20.03
N PHE A 28 -4.20 -8.11 20.24
CA PHE A 28 -2.78 -8.43 20.16
C PHE A 28 -1.96 -7.44 20.99
N VAL A 29 -0.70 -7.78 21.24
CA VAL A 29 0.29 -6.87 21.85
C VAL A 29 1.21 -6.38 20.73
N ASP A 30 1.36 -5.06 20.59
CA ASP A 30 2.26 -4.48 19.58
C ASP A 30 3.75 -4.67 19.96
N VAL A 31 4.64 -4.30 19.04
CA VAL A 31 6.10 -4.41 19.25
C VAL A 31 6.63 -3.56 20.40
N LEU A 32 5.84 -2.60 20.90
CA LEU A 32 6.18 -1.77 22.06
C LEU A 32 5.56 -2.32 23.36
N GLY A 33 4.97 -3.51 23.34
CA GLY A 33 4.31 -4.10 24.50
C GLY A 33 2.95 -3.50 24.82
N ARG A 34 2.32 -2.77 23.89
CA ARG A 34 1.01 -2.15 24.11
C ARG A 34 -0.10 -3.08 23.68
N GLU A 35 -1.08 -3.23 24.54
CA GLU A 35 -2.30 -3.94 24.19
C GLU A 35 -3.08 -3.17 23.12
N GLN A 36 -3.50 -3.90 22.09
CA GLN A 36 -4.37 -3.44 21.02
C GLN A 36 -5.62 -4.30 21.05
N ARG A 37 -6.78 -3.67 21.18
CA ARG A 37 -8.08 -4.34 21.15
C ARG A 37 -9.02 -3.59 20.23
N GLY A 38 -9.71 -4.33 19.37
CA GLY A 38 -10.72 -3.80 18.46
C GLY A 38 -11.94 -4.68 18.39
N GLN A 39 -13.04 -4.08 17.98
CA GLN A 39 -14.32 -4.73 17.76
C GLN A 39 -14.65 -4.76 16.27
N PRO A 40 -15.66 -5.56 15.85
CA PRO A 40 -16.19 -5.48 14.50
C PRO A 40 -16.55 -4.04 14.13
N GLY A 41 -16.06 -3.57 12.98
CA GLY A 41 -16.22 -2.20 12.51
C GLY A 41 -15.01 -1.29 12.72
N ASP A 42 -14.15 -1.57 13.71
CA ASP A 42 -12.88 -0.86 13.89
C ASP A 42 -11.89 -1.20 12.78
N TYR A 43 -10.80 -0.43 12.67
CA TYR A 43 -9.80 -0.62 11.63
C TYR A 43 -8.47 -1.12 12.20
N LEU A 44 -7.95 -2.20 11.62
CA LEU A 44 -6.54 -2.56 11.76
C LEU A 44 -5.73 -1.76 10.74
N VAL A 45 -4.82 -0.94 11.22
CA VAL A 45 -3.95 -0.08 10.43
C VAL A 45 -2.54 -0.63 10.41
N GLU A 46 -1.93 -0.68 9.23
CA GLU A 46 -0.52 -1.00 9.02
C GLU A 46 0.19 0.22 8.39
N SER A 47 1.17 0.74 9.10
CA SER A 47 2.03 1.83 8.64
C SER A 47 3.19 1.28 7.80
N SER A 48 3.85 2.14 7.01
CA SER A 48 4.94 1.72 6.11
C SER A 48 6.18 1.17 6.84
N ASP A 49 6.34 1.50 8.12
CA ASP A 49 7.36 0.96 9.03
C ASP A 49 6.98 -0.42 9.60
N GLY A 50 5.87 -1.01 9.17
CA GLY A 50 5.38 -2.32 9.60
C GLY A 50 4.64 -2.28 10.94
N ARG A 51 4.45 -1.10 11.54
CA ARG A 51 3.72 -0.99 12.79
C ARG A 51 2.23 -1.19 12.56
N ARG A 52 1.61 -2.01 13.43
CA ARG A 52 0.18 -2.29 13.43
C ARG A 52 -0.52 -1.67 14.64
N THR A 53 -1.65 -1.01 14.41
CA THR A 53 -2.48 -0.40 15.45
C THR A 53 -3.97 -0.59 15.14
N ILE A 54 -4.81 -0.50 16.15
CA ILE A 54 -6.27 -0.48 15.99
C ILE A 54 -6.79 0.95 16.14
N GLN A 55 -7.64 1.38 15.23
CA GLN A 55 -8.31 2.68 15.26
C GLN A 55 -9.83 2.50 15.35
N PRO A 56 -10.52 3.22 16.24
CA PRO A 56 -11.97 3.23 16.29
C PRO A 56 -12.57 3.67 14.95
N ARG A 57 -13.68 3.04 14.57
CA ARG A 57 -14.37 3.35 13.30
C ARG A 57 -14.60 4.84 13.07
N GLU A 58 -15.20 5.52 14.05
CA GLU A 58 -15.62 6.93 13.92
C GLU A 58 -14.43 7.84 13.62
N ILE A 59 -13.33 7.66 14.35
CA ILE A 59 -12.10 8.45 14.18
C ILE A 59 -11.44 8.11 12.84
N PHE A 60 -11.42 6.83 12.47
CA PHE A 60 -10.77 6.40 11.24
C PHE A 60 -11.49 6.95 10.00
N GLU A 61 -12.81 6.83 9.93
CA GLU A 61 -13.59 7.30 8.77
C GLU A 61 -13.61 8.83 8.66
N ASP A 62 -13.46 9.56 9.77
CA ASP A 62 -13.38 11.03 9.77
C ASP A 62 -12.00 11.55 9.29
N ILE A 63 -10.91 10.88 9.68
CA ILE A 63 -9.55 11.37 9.43
C ILE A 63 -8.95 10.83 8.12
N TYR A 64 -9.33 9.62 7.71
CA TYR A 64 -8.64 8.89 6.65
C TYR A 64 -9.45 8.85 5.35
N VAL A 65 -8.81 9.23 4.24
CA VAL A 65 -9.44 9.19 2.92
C VAL A 65 -9.01 7.92 2.17
N ALA A 66 -9.97 7.09 1.77
CA ALA A 66 -9.70 5.90 0.98
C ALA A 66 -9.14 6.26 -0.41
N MET A 67 -8.05 5.60 -0.81
CA MET A 67 -7.39 5.80 -2.11
C MET A 67 -7.62 4.65 -3.07
N GLY A 68 -7.97 3.46 -2.56
CA GLY A 68 -8.20 2.25 -3.36
C GLY A 68 -7.71 0.98 -2.67
N PRO A 69 -7.81 -0.18 -3.32
CA PRO A 69 -7.29 -1.44 -2.79
C PRO A 69 -5.76 -1.38 -2.61
N ALA A 70 -5.28 -2.05 -1.56
CA ALA A 70 -3.85 -2.27 -1.36
C ALA A 70 -3.37 -3.36 -2.31
N ASP A 71 -3.07 -2.99 -3.55
CA ASP A 71 -2.36 -3.86 -4.50
C ASP A 71 -0.93 -4.14 -4.01
N GLU A 72 -0.28 -5.19 -4.52
CA GLU A 72 1.09 -5.59 -4.14
C GLU A 72 2.14 -4.47 -4.31
N SER A 73 1.84 -3.43 -5.10
CA SER A 73 2.72 -2.27 -5.32
C SER A 73 2.86 -1.29 -4.14
N TRP A 74 2.29 -1.58 -2.97
CA TRP A 74 2.43 -0.74 -1.78
C TRP A 74 3.90 -0.57 -1.35
N GLY A 75 4.38 0.68 -1.31
CA GLY A 75 5.74 1.03 -0.87
C GLY A 75 6.79 1.05 -1.98
N LEU A 76 6.42 0.69 -3.21
CA LEU A 76 7.23 1.05 -4.37
C LEU A 76 6.95 2.53 -4.71
N PRO A 77 7.97 3.32 -5.11
CA PRO A 77 7.68 4.61 -5.70
C PRO A 77 6.70 4.32 -6.82
N LEU A 78 5.54 4.98 -6.77
CA LEU A 78 4.49 4.92 -7.78
C LEU A 78 5.15 4.56 -9.11
N ARG A 79 4.86 3.37 -9.64
CA ARG A 79 5.00 3.11 -11.07
C ARG A 79 4.06 4.13 -11.72
N ARG A 80 4.56 5.36 -11.80
CA ARG A 80 4.05 6.45 -12.60
C ARG A 80 4.06 5.82 -13.97
N GLY A 81 2.89 5.40 -14.44
CA GLY A 81 2.72 4.72 -15.69
C GLY A 81 3.11 5.66 -16.81
N VAL A 82 4.42 5.74 -17.10
CA VAL A 82 5.08 6.09 -18.35
C VAL A 82 6.51 5.59 -18.19
N LEU A 83 6.79 4.34 -18.59
CA LEU A 83 8.10 4.09 -19.19
C LEU A 83 8.01 4.76 -20.56
N PRO A 84 8.83 5.78 -20.88
CA PRO A 84 9.00 6.11 -22.29
C PRO A 84 9.69 4.88 -22.88
N ALA A 85 8.95 4.09 -23.66
CA ALA A 85 9.50 3.00 -24.46
C ALA A 85 10.48 3.49 -25.57
N GLU A 86 10.94 4.74 -25.49
CA GLU A 86 11.72 5.43 -26.50
C GLU A 86 12.97 6.08 -25.88
N LEU A 87 13.76 5.28 -25.18
CA LEU A 87 15.20 5.50 -25.14
C LEU A 87 15.88 4.24 -25.67
N ARG A 88 15.57 3.91 -26.93
CA ARG A 88 16.53 3.15 -27.74
C ARG A 88 17.74 4.07 -27.91
N PRO A 89 18.96 3.66 -27.52
CA PRO A 89 20.14 4.32 -28.05
C PRO A 89 20.02 4.27 -29.57
N ARG A 90 19.98 5.43 -30.22
CA ARG A 90 20.25 5.48 -31.66
C ARG A 90 21.67 4.97 -31.82
N VAL A 91 21.81 3.70 -32.19
CA VAL A 91 23.06 3.19 -32.74
C VAL A 91 23.40 4.09 -33.92
N PRO A 92 24.56 4.76 -33.95
CA PRO A 92 24.99 5.45 -35.15
C PRO A 92 25.21 4.36 -36.20
N THR A 93 24.33 4.28 -37.20
CA THR A 93 24.62 3.56 -38.43
C THR A 93 25.68 4.35 -39.18
N THR A 94 26.95 4.13 -38.83
CA THR A 94 28.04 4.52 -39.72
C THR A 94 28.18 3.41 -40.77
N ARG A 95 28.00 3.84 -42.02
CA ARG A 95 28.01 3.07 -43.28
C ARG A 95 29.20 2.12 -43.40
N ARG A 96 28.91 0.92 -43.90
CA ARG A 96 29.84 0.01 -44.61
C ARG A 96 29.98 0.47 -46.09
N PRO A 97 30.92 -0.02 -46.91
CA PRO A 97 32.39 -0.20 -46.79
C PRO A 97 33.14 0.68 -47.84
N ALA A 98 34.47 0.65 -47.84
CA ALA A 98 35.24 0.82 -49.08
C ALA A 98 36.46 -0.11 -49.06
N SER A 99 36.45 -1.08 -49.98
CA SER A 99 37.63 -1.81 -50.43
C SER A 99 38.46 -0.90 -51.34
N ALA A 100 39.78 -0.90 -51.13
CA ALA A 100 40.81 -0.81 -52.16
C ALA A 100 42.13 -1.30 -51.55
#